data_AF-A0A1I7IA96-F1
#
_entry.id   AF-A0A1I7IA96-F1
#
_cell.length_a   1.000
_cell.length_b   1.000
_cell.length_c   1.000
_cell.angle_alpha   90.00
_cell.angle_beta   90.00
_cell.angle_gamma   90.00
#
_symmetry.space_group_name_H-M   'P 1'
#
loop_
_entity.id
_entity.type
_entity.pdbx_description
1 polymer ?
#
loop_
_entity_poly.entity_id
_entity_poly.type
_entity_poly.pdbx_seq_one_letter_code
_entity_poly.pdbx_strand_id
1 'polypeptide(L)'
;MYSIDESFLDLGGLENLWPSFIALGQSIRQRMRQWIGLPVCVGIGPSKTLAKLANHIAKKNPHFNGVYDLASMPLPEMDALMAAIEVGEVWGGGRRINAHLQAAGIRTVKDLRDTPPACPRSRFGVVMERTGSELRGISCLMLEEVAPPKKQIISSRSFRQLVHGLQDLSEVVANHASSAGEKLRSQMAYAMPSMFSSRPIASGSRTPSTMAALSFPCPMQAQIRACWCAPRPVRFEENLSEGFCLQEDRRDADGHK
;
A
#
# COMPACT_ATOMS: atom_id res chain seq x y z
N MET A 1 -3.37 11.56 -7.05
CA MET A 1 -2.68 10.43 -7.76
C MET A 1 -2.55 9.25 -6.79
N TYR A 2 -2.97 8.03 -7.14
CA TYR A 2 -2.94 6.89 -6.20
C TYR A 2 -1.68 6.02 -6.40
N SER A 3 -1.36 5.70 -7.65
CA SER A 3 -0.10 5.08 -8.06
C SER A 3 0.31 5.59 -9.44
N ILE A 4 1.41 5.08 -10.01
CA ILE A 4 1.86 5.46 -11.36
C ILE A 4 0.81 5.08 -12.41
N ASP A 5 0.14 3.94 -12.23
CA ASP A 5 -0.79 3.37 -13.20
C ASP A 5 -2.27 3.51 -12.78
N GLU A 6 -2.55 4.20 -11.68
CA GLU A 6 -3.90 4.34 -11.13
C GLU A 6 -4.18 5.77 -10.62
N SER A 7 -5.25 6.35 -11.15
CA SER A 7 -5.77 7.66 -10.74
C SER A 7 -7.27 7.57 -10.47
N PHE A 8 -7.73 8.42 -9.56
CA PHE A 8 -9.15 8.67 -9.31
C PHE A 8 -9.46 10.08 -9.79
N LEU A 9 -10.63 10.25 -10.39
CA LEU A 9 -11.13 11.50 -10.92
C LEU A 9 -12.52 11.75 -10.32
N ASP A 10 -12.78 12.97 -9.85
CA ASP A 10 -14.13 13.40 -9.53
C ASP A 10 -14.88 13.73 -10.82
N LEU A 11 -16.08 13.18 -10.97
CA LEU A 11 -16.94 13.42 -12.13
C LEU A 11 -18.06 14.40 -11.84
N GLY A 12 -18.15 14.94 -10.62
CA GLY A 12 -19.16 15.93 -10.25
C GLY A 12 -19.11 17.16 -11.17
N GLY A 13 -20.26 17.54 -11.70
CA GLY A 13 -20.39 18.69 -12.62
C GLY A 13 -20.12 18.37 -14.10
N LEU A 14 -19.83 17.11 -14.45
CA LEU A 14 -19.63 16.67 -15.84
C LEU A 14 -20.88 16.05 -16.47
N GLU A 15 -22.00 15.97 -15.74
CA GLU A 15 -23.22 15.26 -16.13
C GLU A 15 -23.82 15.80 -17.44
N ASN A 16 -23.67 17.11 -17.68
CA ASN A 16 -24.22 17.78 -18.88
C ASN A 16 -23.22 17.88 -20.04
N LEU A 17 -21.95 17.51 -19.83
CA LEU A 17 -20.91 17.60 -20.85
C LEU A 17 -20.77 16.32 -21.67
N TRP A 18 -21.30 15.21 -21.16
CA TRP A 18 -21.20 13.90 -21.79
C TRP A 18 -22.56 13.21 -21.84
N PRO A 19 -22.86 12.42 -22.91
CA PRO A 19 -24.11 11.67 -22.98
C PRO A 19 -24.28 10.64 -21.85
N SER A 20 -23.17 10.10 -21.35
CA SER A 20 -23.11 9.23 -20.19
C SER A 20 -21.67 9.13 -19.68
N PHE A 21 -21.49 8.73 -18.41
CA PHE A 21 -20.16 8.44 -17.88
C PHE A 21 -19.49 7.24 -18.55
N ILE A 22 -20.28 6.29 -19.08
CA ILE A 22 -19.75 5.21 -19.92
C ILE A 22 -19.12 5.79 -21.20
N ALA A 23 -19.78 6.75 -21.85
CA ALA A 23 -19.24 7.42 -23.05
C ALA A 23 -17.95 8.20 -22.74
N LEU A 24 -17.91 8.90 -21.60
CA LEU A 24 -16.68 9.55 -21.11
C LEU A 24 -15.56 8.51 -20.88
N GLY A 25 -15.85 7.40 -20.21
CA GLY A 25 -14.88 6.33 -19.96
C GLY A 25 -14.32 5.74 -21.25
N GLN A 26 -15.16 5.51 -22.26
CA GLN A 26 -14.70 5.01 -23.57
C GLN A 26 -13.83 6.03 -24.30
N SER A 27 -14.20 7.32 -24.25
CA SER A 27 -13.39 8.43 -24.79
C SER A 27 -11.99 8.48 -24.16
N ILE A 28 -11.90 8.34 -22.83
CA ILE A 28 -10.63 8.29 -22.10
C ILE A 28 -9.78 7.11 -22.58
N ARG A 29 -10.37 5.91 -22.68
CA ARG A 29 -9.66 4.71 -23.15
C ARG A 29 -9.12 4.87 -24.56
N GLN A 30 -9.94 5.39 -25.47
CA GLN A 30 -9.55 5.62 -26.85
C GLN A 30 -8.39 6.61 -26.93
N ARG A 31 -8.48 7.73 -26.20
CA ARG A 31 -7.41 8.75 -26.18
C ARG A 31 -6.10 8.20 -25.60
N MET A 32 -6.16 7.47 -24.49
CA MET A 32 -4.98 6.84 -23.89
C MET A 32 -4.34 5.82 -24.85
N ARG A 33 -5.15 5.04 -25.56
CA ARG A 33 -4.67 4.11 -26.58
C ARG A 33 -4.02 4.83 -27.77
N GLN A 34 -4.57 5.96 -28.21
CA GLN A 34 -4.02 6.75 -29.30
C GLN A 34 -2.70 7.45 -28.94
N TRP A 35 -2.61 8.02 -27.74
CA TRP A 35 -1.48 8.88 -27.36
C TRP A 35 -0.31 8.11 -26.76
N ILE A 36 -0.60 7.09 -25.96
CA ILE A 36 0.42 6.36 -25.17
C ILE A 36 0.53 4.91 -25.64
N GLY A 37 -0.45 4.40 -26.38
CA GLY A 37 -0.46 3.01 -26.84
C GLY A 37 -0.77 2.00 -25.73
N LEU A 38 -1.18 2.42 -24.54
CA LEU A 38 -1.46 1.51 -23.41
C LEU A 38 -2.96 1.24 -23.28
N PRO A 39 -3.38 -0.04 -23.12
CA PRO A 39 -4.77 -0.35 -22.80
C PRO A 39 -5.07 0.04 -21.36
N VAL A 40 -6.15 0.81 -21.16
CA VAL A 40 -6.62 1.20 -19.83
C VAL A 40 -8.06 0.72 -19.62
N CYS A 41 -8.45 0.56 -18.36
CA CYS A 41 -9.83 0.27 -17.95
C CYS A 41 -10.32 1.38 -17.04
N VAL A 42 -11.62 1.69 -17.11
CA VAL A 42 -12.27 2.76 -16.36
C VAL A 42 -13.40 2.16 -15.54
N GLY A 43 -13.37 2.37 -14.23
CA GLY A 43 -14.46 2.01 -13.33
C GLY A 43 -15.12 3.26 -12.80
N ILE A 44 -16.45 3.30 -12.84
CA ILE A 44 -17.27 4.42 -12.36
C ILE A 44 -18.08 3.94 -11.15
N GLY A 45 -18.12 4.75 -10.11
CA GLY A 45 -18.86 4.45 -8.89
C GLY A 45 -18.94 5.67 -7.97
N PRO A 46 -19.88 5.69 -7.01
CA PRO A 46 -20.13 6.85 -6.16
C PRO A 46 -19.07 7.06 -5.06
N SER A 47 -18.19 6.09 -4.87
CA SER A 47 -17.08 6.13 -3.91
C SER A 47 -15.82 5.56 -4.57
N LYS A 48 -14.64 5.86 -4.03
CA LYS A 48 -13.38 5.33 -4.60
C LYS A 48 -13.32 3.82 -4.54
N THR A 49 -13.88 3.24 -3.49
CA THR A 49 -13.95 1.78 -3.33
C THR A 49 -14.82 1.16 -4.40
N LEU A 50 -15.99 1.75 -4.67
CA LEU A 50 -16.89 1.27 -5.72
C LEU A 50 -16.31 1.51 -7.11
N ALA A 51 -15.67 2.65 -7.39
CA ALA A 51 -14.99 2.89 -8.65
C ALA A 51 -13.85 1.88 -8.90
N LYS A 52 -13.07 1.53 -7.86
CA LYS A 52 -12.03 0.50 -7.96
C LYS A 52 -12.62 -0.89 -8.19
N LEU A 53 -13.70 -1.23 -7.51
CA LEU A 53 -14.44 -2.48 -7.71
C LEU A 53 -14.99 -2.56 -9.15
N ALA A 54 -15.57 -1.48 -9.65
CA ALA A 54 -16.06 -1.40 -11.02
C ALA A 54 -14.93 -1.66 -12.04
N ASN A 55 -13.76 -1.04 -11.83
CA ASN A 55 -12.58 -1.26 -12.68
C ASN A 55 -12.10 -2.72 -12.64
N HIS A 56 -12.13 -3.36 -11.47
CA HIS A 56 -11.81 -4.77 -11.33
C HIS A 56 -12.76 -5.65 -12.15
N ILE A 57 -14.07 -5.37 -12.10
CA ILE A 57 -15.09 -6.10 -12.86
C ILE A 57 -14.92 -5.87 -14.37
N ALA A 58 -14.64 -4.63 -14.79
CA ALA A 58 -14.37 -4.29 -16.19
C ALA A 58 -13.17 -5.06 -16.77
N LYS A 59 -12.14 -5.30 -15.96
CA LYS A 59 -10.95 -6.07 -16.35
C LYS A 59 -11.22 -7.57 -16.47
N LYS A 60 -12.03 -8.14 -15.57
CA LYS A 60 -12.35 -9.58 -15.57
C LYS A 60 -13.40 -9.97 -16.61
N ASN A 61 -14.21 -9.02 -17.07
CA ASN A 61 -15.31 -9.27 -18.00
C ASN A 61 -15.11 -8.49 -19.31
N PRO A 62 -14.55 -9.12 -20.36
CA PRO A 62 -14.29 -8.46 -21.65
C PRO A 62 -15.53 -7.88 -22.33
N HIS A 63 -16.73 -8.40 -22.01
CA HIS A 63 -18.01 -7.92 -22.55
C HIS A 63 -18.26 -6.43 -22.27
N PHE A 64 -17.76 -5.91 -21.14
CA PHE A 64 -17.90 -4.49 -20.80
C PHE A 64 -16.95 -3.57 -21.57
N ASN A 65 -16.10 -4.12 -22.43
CA ASN A 65 -15.11 -3.38 -23.20
C ASN A 65 -14.37 -2.37 -22.32
N GLY A 66 -13.84 -2.83 -21.18
CA GLY A 66 -12.99 -2.07 -20.27
C GLY A 66 -13.61 -0.84 -19.59
N VAL A 67 -14.92 -0.61 -19.67
CA VAL A 67 -15.62 0.44 -18.91
C VAL A 67 -16.81 -0.17 -18.18
N TYR A 68 -16.91 0.08 -16.87
CA TYR A 68 -18.03 -0.42 -16.09
C TYR A 68 -18.53 0.62 -15.10
N ASP A 69 -19.85 0.80 -15.04
CA ASP A 69 -20.52 1.79 -14.21
C ASP A 69 -21.38 1.13 -13.14
N LEU A 70 -20.97 1.29 -11.89
CA LEU A 70 -21.72 0.85 -10.71
C LEU A 70 -22.62 1.96 -10.15
N ALA A 71 -22.45 3.22 -10.55
CA ALA A 71 -23.25 4.33 -10.03
C ALA A 71 -24.70 4.30 -10.54
N SER A 72 -24.90 3.84 -11.78
CA SER A 72 -26.23 3.75 -12.41
C SER A 72 -26.94 2.40 -12.17
N MET A 73 -26.34 1.48 -11.42
CA MET A 73 -26.83 0.11 -11.25
C MET A 73 -27.96 0.01 -10.20
N PRO A 74 -29.07 -0.70 -10.50
CA PRO A 74 -30.12 -0.97 -9.51
C PRO A 74 -29.61 -1.76 -8.30
N LEU A 75 -30.15 -1.46 -7.11
CA LEU A 75 -29.74 -2.11 -5.86
C LEU A 75 -29.82 -3.65 -5.87
N PRO A 76 -30.86 -4.32 -6.42
CA PRO A 76 -30.91 -5.78 -6.44
C PRO A 76 -29.79 -6.42 -7.25
N GLU A 77 -29.41 -5.77 -8.36
CA GLU A 77 -28.31 -6.23 -9.21
C GLU A 77 -26.96 -6.01 -8.53
N MET A 78 -26.78 -4.86 -7.88
CA MET A 78 -25.61 -4.56 -7.06
C MET A 78 -25.43 -5.59 -5.94
N ASP A 79 -26.52 -5.98 -5.28
CA ASP A 79 -26.53 -6.98 -4.22
C ASP A 79 -26.06 -8.35 -4.71
N ALA A 80 -26.59 -8.79 -5.85
CA ALA A 80 -26.20 -10.07 -6.46
C ALA A 80 -24.73 -10.05 -6.86
N LEU A 81 -24.27 -8.95 -7.46
CA LEU A 81 -22.89 -8.74 -7.86
C LEU A 81 -21.93 -8.75 -6.66
N MET A 82 -22.24 -8.01 -5.60
CA MET A 82 -21.40 -7.96 -4.39
C MET A 82 -21.39 -9.28 -3.62
N ALA A 83 -22.46 -10.08 -3.69
CA ALA A 83 -22.50 -11.42 -3.11
C ALA A 83 -21.61 -12.42 -3.87
N ALA A 84 -21.39 -12.19 -5.17
CA ALA A 84 -20.56 -13.07 -6.00
C ALA A 84 -19.05 -12.77 -5.91
N ILE A 85 -18.67 -11.59 -5.40
CA ILE A 85 -17.27 -11.16 -5.33
C ILE A 85 -16.72 -11.42 -3.93
N GLU A 86 -15.55 -12.07 -3.86
CA GLU A 86 -14.84 -12.27 -2.61
C GLU A 86 -14.35 -10.95 -2.02
N VAL A 87 -14.42 -10.82 -0.69
CA VAL A 87 -14.01 -9.59 0.02
C VAL A 87 -12.56 -9.20 -0.26
N GLY A 88 -11.70 -10.18 -0.56
CA GLY A 88 -10.28 -9.96 -0.84
C GLY A 88 -10.00 -9.18 -2.12
N GLU A 89 -10.97 -9.09 -3.02
CA GLU A 89 -10.87 -8.30 -4.26
C GLU A 89 -11.12 -6.81 -4.01
N VAL A 90 -11.81 -6.47 -2.92
CA VAL A 90 -12.02 -5.08 -2.51
C VAL A 90 -10.84 -4.60 -1.70
N TRP A 91 -10.01 -3.78 -2.35
CA TRP A 91 -8.96 -2.98 -1.73
C TRP A 91 -7.91 -3.77 -0.95
N GLY A 92 -6.81 -4.14 -1.63
CA GLY A 92 -5.49 -4.29 -1.01
C GLY A 92 -5.43 -5.24 0.20
N GLY A 93 -6.40 -6.14 0.31
CA GLY A 93 -6.50 -7.11 1.37
C GLY A 93 -5.32 -8.06 1.24
N GLY A 94 -4.22 -7.75 1.92
CA GLY A 94 -3.07 -8.63 1.95
C GLY A 94 -3.53 -10.02 2.41
N ARG A 95 -2.88 -11.09 1.93
CA ARG A 95 -3.29 -12.49 2.20
C ARG A 95 -3.67 -12.75 3.67
N ARG A 96 -2.98 -12.08 4.61
CA ARG A 96 -3.26 -12.15 6.05
C ARG A 96 -4.63 -11.57 6.43
N ILE A 97 -4.99 -10.38 5.96
CA ILE A 97 -6.28 -9.75 6.34
C ILE A 97 -7.45 -10.51 5.73
N ASN A 98 -7.29 -11.03 4.50
CA ASN A 98 -8.32 -11.88 3.87
C ASN A 98 -8.57 -13.15 4.68
N ALA A 99 -7.53 -13.80 5.18
CA ALA A 99 -7.69 -14.96 6.06
C ALA A 99 -8.44 -14.62 7.35
N HIS A 100 -8.14 -13.46 7.97
CA HIS A 100 -8.85 -13.01 9.17
C HIS A 100 -10.30 -12.62 8.89
N LEU A 101 -10.61 -12.02 7.74
CA LEU A 101 -11.98 -11.71 7.32
C LEU A 101 -12.79 -12.99 7.07
N GLN A 102 -12.21 -13.97 6.38
CA GLN A 102 -12.85 -15.26 6.16
C GLN A 102 -13.13 -15.99 7.50
N ALA A 103 -12.17 -15.99 8.42
CA ALA A 103 -12.35 -16.53 9.77
C ALA A 103 -13.41 -15.78 10.60
N ALA A 104 -13.67 -14.52 10.27
CA ALA A 104 -14.70 -13.69 10.85
C ALA A 104 -16.11 -13.92 10.27
N GLY A 105 -16.25 -14.81 9.29
CA GLY A 105 -17.49 -15.01 8.53
C GLY A 105 -17.75 -13.96 7.45
N ILE A 106 -16.78 -13.06 7.18
CA ILE A 106 -16.87 -12.03 6.14
C ILE A 106 -16.15 -12.57 4.90
N ARG A 107 -16.92 -13.15 3.97
CA ARG A 107 -16.35 -13.87 2.81
C ARG A 107 -16.52 -13.07 1.52
N THR A 108 -17.63 -12.37 1.40
CA THR A 108 -18.02 -11.62 0.20
C THR A 108 -17.95 -10.11 0.43
N VAL A 109 -17.96 -9.35 -0.66
CA VAL A 109 -18.05 -7.88 -0.62
C VAL A 109 -19.36 -7.46 0.05
N LYS A 110 -20.44 -8.19 -0.21
CA LYS A 110 -21.74 -7.97 0.43
C LYS A 110 -21.65 -8.14 1.94
N ASP A 111 -20.99 -9.19 2.43
CA ASP A 111 -20.84 -9.43 3.87
C ASP A 111 -20.14 -8.25 4.55
N LEU A 112 -19.08 -7.71 3.93
CA LEU A 112 -18.36 -6.56 4.47
C LEU A 112 -19.22 -5.29 4.48
N ARG A 113 -19.98 -5.05 3.41
CA ARG A 113 -20.92 -3.93 3.32
C ARG A 113 -22.04 -4.03 4.35
N ASP A 114 -22.54 -5.23 4.62
CA ASP A 114 -23.69 -5.42 5.51
C ASP A 114 -23.25 -5.51 6.99
N THR A 115 -21.94 -5.70 7.26
CA THR A 115 -21.39 -5.73 8.62
C THR A 115 -21.46 -4.35 9.31
N PRO A 116 -22.05 -4.21 10.52
CA PRO A 116 -22.13 -2.94 11.23
C PRO A 116 -20.78 -2.25 11.42
N PRO A 117 -20.64 -0.92 11.19
CA PRO A 117 -19.34 -0.21 11.17
C PRO A 117 -18.47 -0.37 12.43
N ALA A 118 -19.10 -0.55 13.61
CA ALA A 118 -18.39 -0.75 14.87
C ALA A 118 -17.58 -2.07 14.93
N CYS A 119 -18.00 -3.10 14.19
CA CYS A 119 -17.35 -4.40 14.18
C CYS A 119 -16.02 -4.39 13.37
N PRO A 120 -15.96 -3.86 12.14
CA PRO A 120 -14.70 -3.74 11.41
C PRO A 120 -13.68 -2.83 12.09
N ARG A 121 -14.13 -1.73 12.73
CA ARG A 121 -13.22 -0.80 13.41
C ARG A 121 -12.47 -1.47 14.56
N SER A 122 -13.18 -2.20 15.42
CA SER A 122 -12.60 -2.85 16.59
C SER A 122 -11.67 -4.03 16.23
N ARG A 123 -11.94 -4.73 15.13
CA ARG A 123 -11.21 -5.96 14.75
C ARG A 123 -10.15 -5.76 13.67
N PHE A 124 -10.36 -4.82 12.74
CA PHE A 124 -9.53 -4.62 11.55
C PHE A 124 -9.06 -3.16 11.37
N GLY A 125 -9.52 -2.25 12.23
CA GLY A 125 -9.13 -0.85 12.22
C GLY A 125 -9.97 0.05 11.30
N VAL A 126 -9.63 1.34 11.31
CA VAL A 126 -10.38 2.43 10.66
C VAL A 126 -10.44 2.28 9.13
N VAL A 127 -9.43 1.64 8.51
CA VAL A 127 -9.42 1.44 7.05
C VAL A 127 -10.58 0.55 6.63
N MET A 128 -10.80 -0.58 7.33
CA MET A 128 -11.86 -1.53 6.99
C MET A 128 -13.26 -0.96 7.28
N GLU A 129 -13.39 -0.17 8.35
CA GLU A 129 -14.61 0.60 8.64
C GLU A 129 -14.96 1.53 7.45
N ARG A 130 -13.98 2.30 6.98
CA ARG A 130 -14.16 3.21 5.83
C ARG A 130 -14.48 2.46 4.55
N THR A 131 -13.80 1.33 4.28
CA THR A 131 -14.11 0.48 3.12
C THR A 131 -15.55 -0.02 3.16
N GLY A 132 -16.03 -0.50 4.31
CA GLY A 132 -17.43 -0.89 4.48
C GLY A 132 -18.41 0.25 4.24
N SER A 133 -18.12 1.45 4.75
CA SER A 133 -18.93 2.65 4.48
C SER A 133 -18.93 3.06 3.01
N GLU A 134 -17.78 3.00 2.35
CA GLU A 134 -17.64 3.30 0.92
C GLU A 134 -18.42 2.31 0.04
N LEU A 135 -18.49 1.04 0.42
CA LEU A 135 -19.31 0.03 -0.25
C LEU A 135 -20.82 0.30 -0.12
N ARG A 136 -21.24 1.05 0.90
CA ARG A 136 -22.61 1.58 1.04
C ARG A 136 -22.82 2.88 0.26
N GLY A 137 -21.82 3.33 -0.50
CA GLY A 137 -21.86 4.60 -1.23
C GLY A 137 -21.50 5.83 -0.39
N ILE A 138 -21.08 5.67 0.86
CA ILE A 138 -20.68 6.80 1.71
C ILE A 138 -19.20 7.08 1.45
N SER A 139 -18.90 8.14 0.69
CA SER A 139 -17.53 8.56 0.41
C SER A 139 -16.82 9.02 1.70
N CYS A 140 -15.84 8.23 2.12
CA CYS A 140 -15.02 8.42 3.32
C CYS A 140 -13.54 8.71 2.96
N LEU A 141 -13.14 8.45 1.72
CA LEU A 141 -11.75 8.59 1.24
C LEU A 141 -11.64 9.84 0.36
N MET A 142 -11.34 11.00 0.95
CA MET A 142 -11.18 12.28 0.22
C MET A 142 -10.15 12.18 -0.91
N LEU A 143 -10.47 12.74 -2.08
CA LEU A 143 -9.53 12.90 -3.20
C LEU A 143 -8.34 13.76 -2.73
N GLU A 144 -7.16 13.16 -2.67
CA GLU A 144 -5.93 13.89 -2.41
C GLU A 144 -5.49 14.55 -3.72
N GLU A 145 -5.81 15.84 -3.85
CA GLU A 145 -5.43 16.68 -4.99
C GLU A 145 -3.91 16.92 -5.04
N VAL A 146 -3.26 16.93 -3.87
CA VAL A 146 -1.81 17.08 -3.72
C VAL A 146 -1.26 15.88 -2.96
N ALA A 147 -0.33 15.14 -3.57
CA ALA A 147 0.35 14.04 -2.89
C ALA A 147 1.11 14.59 -1.67
N PRO A 148 0.87 14.08 -0.45
CA PRO A 148 1.57 14.58 0.73
C PRO A 148 3.08 14.35 0.58
N PRO A 149 3.92 15.21 1.16
CA PRO A 149 5.36 15.03 1.13
C PRO A 149 5.72 13.66 1.69
N LYS A 150 6.61 12.94 0.99
CA LYS A 150 7.01 11.59 1.38
C LYS A 150 7.61 11.62 2.79
N LYS A 151 7.00 10.90 3.73
CA LYS A 151 7.48 10.80 5.12
C LYS A 151 8.78 10.00 5.25
N GLN A 152 9.14 9.24 4.22
CA GLN A 152 10.33 8.39 4.19
C GLN A 152 10.94 8.35 2.78
N ILE A 153 12.27 8.31 2.70
CA ILE A 153 13.02 8.07 1.47
C ILE A 153 13.79 6.77 1.63
N ILE A 154 13.49 5.80 0.77
CA ILE A 154 14.12 4.48 0.81
C ILE A 154 14.86 4.25 -0.51
N SER A 155 16.10 3.77 -0.39
CA SER A 155 16.87 3.18 -1.47
C SER A 155 17.20 1.75 -1.05
N SER A 156 16.55 0.77 -1.67
CA SER A 156 16.76 -0.64 -1.37
C SER A 156 16.73 -1.42 -2.67
N ARG A 157 17.58 -2.44 -2.77
CA ARG A 157 17.60 -3.41 -3.87
C ARG A 157 17.86 -4.80 -3.32
N SER A 158 17.28 -5.80 -3.96
CA SER A 158 17.63 -7.19 -3.71
C SER A 158 18.87 -7.57 -4.51
N PHE A 159 19.72 -8.40 -3.94
CA PHE A 159 20.91 -8.92 -4.62
C PHE A 159 20.60 -10.22 -5.35
N ARG A 160 21.30 -10.47 -6.46
CA ARG A 160 21.20 -11.73 -7.22
C ARG A 160 21.87 -12.90 -6.49
N GLN A 161 22.88 -12.62 -5.67
CA GLN A 161 23.62 -13.57 -4.85
C GLN A 161 23.78 -13.01 -3.45
N LEU A 162 23.98 -13.89 -2.47
CA LEU A 162 24.23 -13.48 -1.10
C LEU A 162 25.59 -12.78 -1.01
N VAL A 163 25.60 -11.61 -0.37
CA VAL A 163 26.82 -10.84 -0.13
C VAL A 163 27.28 -11.12 1.30
N HIS A 164 28.48 -11.67 1.43
CA HIS A 164 29.05 -12.05 2.73
C HIS A 164 30.25 -11.19 3.13
N GLY A 165 30.90 -10.53 2.16
CA GLY A 165 32.06 -9.67 2.40
C GLY A 165 31.67 -8.33 3.02
N LEU A 166 32.39 -7.92 4.07
CA LEU A 166 32.19 -6.60 4.69
C LEU A 166 32.44 -5.46 3.71
N GLN A 167 33.44 -5.61 2.83
CA GLN A 167 33.79 -4.61 1.83
C GLN A 167 32.66 -4.42 0.81
N ASP A 168 32.15 -5.52 0.26
CA ASP A 168 31.02 -5.51 -0.67
C ASP A 168 29.75 -4.93 -0.03
N LEU A 169 29.46 -5.30 1.23
CA LEU A 169 28.35 -4.72 1.99
C LEU A 169 28.52 -3.21 2.20
N SER A 170 29.73 -2.76 2.54
CA SER A 170 30.04 -1.34 2.75
C SER A 170 29.84 -0.53 1.48
N GLU A 171 30.29 -1.04 0.33
CA GLU A 171 30.11 -0.38 -0.97
C GLU A 171 28.62 -0.22 -1.30
N VAL A 172 27.83 -1.28 -1.08
CA VAL A 172 26.40 -1.23 -1.40
C VAL A 172 25.66 -0.28 -0.45
N VAL A 173 25.98 -0.30 0.84
CA VAL A 173 25.42 0.64 1.82
C VAL A 173 25.74 2.08 1.41
N ALA A 174 26.99 2.36 1.02
CA ALA A 174 27.39 3.68 0.55
C ALA A 174 26.61 4.12 -0.69
N ASN A 175 26.43 3.23 -1.67
CA ASN A 175 25.65 3.50 -2.88
C ASN A 175 24.18 3.77 -2.57
N HIS A 176 23.54 2.95 -1.72
CA HIS A 176 22.15 3.19 -1.31
C HIS A 176 21.97 4.50 -0.56
N ALA A 177 22.92 4.81 0.32
CA ALA A 177 22.92 6.06 1.05
C ALA A 177 23.06 7.24 0.07
N SER A 178 24.03 7.22 -0.85
CA SER A 178 24.19 8.27 -1.86
C SER A 178 22.91 8.51 -2.68
N SER A 179 22.29 7.44 -3.22
CA SER A 179 21.03 7.55 -3.96
C SER A 179 19.86 8.06 -3.10
N ALA A 180 19.80 7.69 -1.82
CA ALA A 180 18.79 8.24 -0.90
C ALA A 180 19.01 9.74 -0.68
N GLY A 181 20.27 10.17 -0.54
CA GLY A 181 20.65 11.58 -0.43
C GLY A 181 20.31 12.39 -1.69
N GLU A 182 20.51 11.82 -2.88
CA GLU A 182 20.09 12.44 -4.15
C GLU A 182 18.58 12.64 -4.21
N LYS A 183 17.80 11.60 -3.87
CA LYS A 183 16.33 11.67 -3.83
C LYS A 183 15.81 12.68 -2.79
N LEU A 184 16.56 12.87 -1.69
CA LEU A 184 16.24 13.85 -0.65
C LEU A 184 16.47 15.27 -1.14
N ARG A 185 17.62 15.52 -1.79
CA ARG A 185 17.94 16.82 -2.39
C ARG A 185 16.96 17.20 -3.51
N SER A 186 16.60 16.25 -4.37
CA SER A 186 15.65 16.51 -5.47
C SER A 186 14.24 16.87 -4.97
N GLN A 187 13.89 16.46 -3.75
CA GLN A 187 12.61 16.76 -3.11
C GLN A 187 12.70 18.00 -2.18
N MET A 188 13.85 18.68 -2.12
CA MET A 188 14.14 19.80 -1.20
C MET A 188 13.73 19.51 0.26
N ALA A 189 13.81 18.25 0.68
CA ALA A 189 13.38 17.81 2.00
C ALA A 189 14.57 17.71 2.97
N TYR A 190 14.29 17.70 4.27
CA TYR A 190 15.25 17.38 5.33
C TYR A 190 14.79 16.08 6.00
N ALA A 191 15.72 15.17 6.32
CA ALA A 191 15.40 13.94 7.03
C ALA A 191 16.49 13.57 8.03
N MET A 192 16.08 12.88 9.10
CA MET A 192 16.98 12.19 10.01
C MET A 192 17.24 10.79 9.46
N PRO A 193 18.49 10.40 9.16
CA PRO A 193 18.81 9.03 8.76
C PRO A 193 18.45 8.10 9.92
N SER A 194 17.69 7.03 9.65
CA SER A 194 17.07 6.26 10.74
C SER A 194 17.11 4.75 10.59
N MET A 195 17.46 4.17 9.43
CA MET A 195 17.44 2.70 9.32
C MET A 195 18.26 2.10 8.16
N PHE A 196 19.14 1.16 8.47
CA PHE A 196 19.67 0.18 7.54
C PHE A 196 19.19 -1.22 7.96
N SER A 197 18.55 -1.94 7.05
CA SER A 197 18.15 -3.35 7.27
C SER A 197 18.79 -4.21 6.19
N SER A 198 19.54 -5.22 6.62
CA SER A 198 19.91 -6.33 5.75
C SER A 198 19.01 -7.52 6.06
N ARG A 199 18.54 -8.20 5.00
CA ARG A 199 17.78 -9.43 5.12
C ARG A 199 18.45 -10.50 4.27
N PRO A 200 19.06 -11.54 4.88
CA PRO A 200 19.43 -12.72 4.13
C PRO A 200 18.14 -13.40 3.67
N ILE A 201 17.96 -13.56 2.35
CA ILE A 201 16.89 -14.39 1.78
C ILE A 201 17.53 -15.76 1.50
N ALA A 202 17.53 -16.64 2.50
CA ALA A 202 17.85 -18.05 2.31
C ALA A 202 16.57 -18.81 1.93
N SER A 203 16.66 -19.71 0.95
CA SER A 203 15.53 -20.54 0.51
C SER A 203 15.05 -21.45 1.66
N GLY A 204 13.95 -21.10 2.29
CA GLY A 204 13.16 -22.03 3.12
C GLY A 204 13.13 -21.78 4.63
N SER A 205 13.93 -20.86 5.21
CA SER A 205 13.89 -20.57 6.65
C SER A 205 13.66 -19.09 6.94
N ARG A 206 12.79 -18.79 7.93
CA ARG A 206 12.67 -17.44 8.52
C ARG A 206 13.97 -17.10 9.25
N THR A 207 14.91 -16.47 8.57
CA THR A 207 16.11 -15.92 9.21
C THR A 207 15.80 -14.55 9.82
N PRO A 208 16.30 -14.25 11.02
CA PRO A 208 16.07 -12.95 11.66
C PRO A 208 16.68 -11.83 10.80
N SER A 209 15.94 -10.75 10.65
CA SER A 209 16.42 -9.53 10.00
C SER A 209 17.27 -8.73 10.99
N THR A 210 18.54 -8.48 10.66
CA THR A 210 19.38 -7.57 11.44
C THR A 210 19.08 -6.15 11.02
N MET A 211 18.71 -5.31 11.99
CA MET A 211 18.47 -3.88 11.79
C MET A 211 19.51 -3.10 12.57
N ALA A 212 20.19 -2.17 11.90
CA ALA A 212 21.09 -1.22 12.52
C ALA A 212 20.57 0.19 12.21
N ALA A 213 20.31 0.97 13.26
CA ALA A 213 19.97 2.37 13.13
C ALA A 213 21.21 3.21 13.47
N LEU A 214 21.60 4.09 12.54
CA LEU A 214 22.62 5.10 12.79
C LEU A 214 21.91 6.43 12.98
N SER A 215 21.88 6.91 14.22
CA SER A 215 21.34 8.24 14.54
C SER A 215 22.41 9.29 14.29
N PHE A 216 22.12 10.25 13.40
CA PHE A 216 22.96 11.43 13.23
C PHE A 216 22.36 12.61 14.01
N PRO A 217 23.17 13.51 14.59
CA PRO A 217 22.70 14.56 15.46
C PRO A 217 22.03 15.77 14.75
N CYS A 218 21.96 15.80 13.42
CA CYS A 218 21.42 16.94 12.68
C CYS A 218 20.67 16.55 11.40
N PRO A 219 19.51 17.18 11.09
CA PRO A 219 18.84 17.04 9.81
C PRO A 219 19.73 17.58 8.69
N MET A 220 20.25 16.70 7.83
CA MET A 220 21.14 17.09 6.73
C MET A 220 20.39 17.25 5.40
N GLN A 221 20.61 18.38 4.73
CA GLN A 221 20.26 18.58 3.32
C GLN A 221 21.43 18.20 2.37
N ALA A 222 22.65 18.09 2.87
CA ALA A 222 23.86 17.95 2.06
C ALA A 222 24.64 16.68 2.40
N GLN A 223 25.04 15.97 1.33
CA GLN A 223 25.99 14.85 1.26
C GLN A 223 25.87 13.80 2.38
N ILE A 224 25.40 12.59 2.02
CA ILE A 224 25.85 11.41 2.74
C ILE A 224 27.32 11.21 2.37
N ARG A 225 28.20 12.04 2.94
CA ARG A 225 29.55 11.58 3.23
C ARG A 225 29.31 10.49 4.26
N ALA A 226 29.62 9.25 3.90
CA ALA A 226 29.97 8.27 4.90
C ALA A 226 31.13 8.89 5.68
N CYS A 227 30.82 9.57 6.79
CA CYS A 227 31.82 9.96 7.77
C CYS A 227 32.29 8.65 8.40
N TRP A 228 33.18 7.97 7.70
CA TRP A 228 34.15 7.08 8.32
C TRP A 228 35.12 7.97 9.08
N CYS A 229 34.75 8.35 10.30
CA CYS A 229 35.77 8.60 11.31
C CYS A 229 36.41 7.24 11.61
N ALA A 230 37.49 6.90 10.91
CA ALA A 230 38.32 5.74 11.23
C ALA A 230 38.92 5.88 12.63
N PRO A 231 39.36 4.78 13.25
CA PRO A 231 38.57 3.66 13.73
C PRO A 231 38.43 3.80 15.25
N ARG A 232 37.20 3.85 15.77
CA ARG A 232 36.97 3.31 17.11
C ARG A 232 36.36 1.93 16.91
N PRO A 233 36.94 0.87 17.50
CA PRO A 233 36.36 -0.46 17.40
C PRO A 233 34.91 -0.34 17.86
N VAL A 234 33.98 -0.78 17.01
CA VAL A 234 32.61 -1.01 17.43
C VAL A 234 32.71 -2.12 18.47
N ARG A 235 32.79 -1.72 19.74
CA ARG A 235 32.62 -2.64 20.85
C ARG A 235 31.17 -3.11 20.76
N PHE A 236 31.00 -4.41 20.52
CA PHE A 236 29.83 -5.11 21.02
C PHE A 236 29.95 -5.08 22.55
N GLU A 237 29.49 -4.01 23.18
CA GLU A 237 29.28 -4.01 24.62
C GLU A 237 27.93 -4.68 24.88
N GLU A 238 28.01 -5.97 25.23
CA GLU A 238 27.07 -6.59 26.16
C GLU A 238 27.03 -5.73 27.42
N ASN A 239 26.00 -4.90 27.56
CA ASN A 239 25.59 -4.39 28.87
C ASN A 239 24.08 -4.31 28.91
N LEU A 240 23.53 -5.32 29.57
CA LEU A 240 22.25 -5.30 30.24
C LEU A 240 22.23 -4.15 31.25
N SER A 241 21.36 -3.15 31.05
CA SER A 241 20.58 -2.49 32.13
C SER A 241 19.81 -1.28 31.58
N GLU A 242 18.49 -1.28 31.82
CA GLU A 242 17.53 -0.15 31.76
C GLU A 242 17.08 0.28 30.34
N GLY A 243 15.80 0.30 29.92
CA GLY A 243 14.50 -0.04 30.50
C GLY A 243 13.39 0.32 29.49
N PHE A 244 12.49 -0.66 29.21
CA PHE A 244 11.13 -0.59 28.64
C PHE A 244 10.90 0.02 27.22
N CYS A 245 10.13 -0.58 26.31
CA CYS A 245 8.80 -1.20 26.46
C CYS A 245 8.65 -2.47 25.60
N LEU A 246 8.31 -3.59 26.25
CA LEU A 246 7.80 -4.81 25.65
C LEU A 246 6.27 -4.67 25.50
N GLN A 247 5.71 -5.08 24.36
CA GLN A 247 4.30 -5.42 24.30
C GLN A 247 4.17 -6.93 24.06
N GLU A 248 3.47 -7.56 25.00
CA GLU A 248 3.27 -9.00 25.17
C GLU A 248 2.68 -9.69 23.94
N ASP A 249 3.28 -10.82 23.58
CA ASP A 249 2.66 -11.85 22.77
C ASP A 249 2.09 -12.88 23.76
N ARG A 250 0.79 -12.77 24.08
CA ARG A 250 0.11 -13.82 24.86
C ARG A 250 -0.07 -15.05 23.97
N ARG A 251 0.80 -16.02 24.18
CA ARG A 251 0.44 -17.44 24.11
C ARG A 251 0.06 -17.89 25.52
N ASP A 252 -1.19 -18.30 25.70
CA ASP A 252 -1.48 -19.34 26.68
C ASP A 252 -1.35 -20.68 25.93
N ALA A 253 -0.24 -21.35 26.20
CA ALA A 253 -0.17 -22.81 26.27
C ALA A 253 -0.81 -23.22 27.62
N ASP A 254 -1.50 -24.35 27.75
CA ASP A 254 -0.92 -25.64 28.12
C ASP A 254 -2.10 -26.65 28.19
N GLY A 255 -1.93 -27.96 28.08
CA GLY A 255 -0.71 -28.74 28.11
C GLY A 255 -1.04 -30.24 28.07
N HIS A 256 0.00 -31.03 27.84
CA HIS A 256 0.03 -32.48 27.79
C HIS A 256 -0.62 -33.20 28.99
N LYS A 257 -1.35 -34.27 28.69
CA LYS A 257 -0.93 -35.66 28.96
C LYS A 257 -1.52 -36.58 27.89
#